data_AF-A0A5C2FII7-F1
#
_entry.id   AF-A0A5C2FII7-F1
#
_cell.length_a   1.000
_cell.length_b   1.000
_cell.length_c   1.000
_cell.angle_alpha   90.00
_cell.angle_beta   90.00
_cell.angle_gamma   90.00
#
_symmetry.space_group_name_H-M   'P 1'
#
loop_
_entity.id
_entity.type
_entity.pdbx_description
1 polymer ?
#
loop_
_entity_poly.entity_id
_entity_poly.type
_entity_poly.pdbx_seq_one_letter_code
_entity_poly.pdbx_strand_id
1 'polypeptide(L)'
;MTDSPKIDLVLSDLEKEIRKPEPFTVVLSKNKRITFKDPFGFKLSERQRIMDLYEASQRGDADDLDLLKEILSEADFKKYRDEDLPIRTHEALTKRVMAHFQGSLGDAGKGNA
;
A
#
# COMPACT_ATOMS: atom_id res chain seq x y z
N MET A 1 5.27 -31.29 -38.74
CA MET A 1 4.25 -30.36 -38.20
C MET A 1 4.68 -30.06 -36.79
N THR A 2 5.16 -28.86 -36.54
CA THR A 2 5.66 -28.43 -35.23
C THR A 2 4.45 -27.98 -34.42
N ASP A 3 4.06 -28.77 -33.43
CA ASP A 3 3.00 -28.43 -32.50
C ASP A 3 3.56 -27.38 -31.53
N SER A 4 3.40 -26.10 -31.88
CA SER A 4 3.84 -25.01 -31.02
C SER A 4 2.76 -24.76 -29.96
N PRO A 5 3.14 -24.69 -28.66
CA PRO A 5 2.17 -24.51 -27.59
C PRO A 5 1.40 -23.21 -27.77
N LYS A 6 0.07 -23.29 -27.64
CA LYS A 6 -0.80 -22.12 -27.62
C LYS A 6 -0.54 -21.35 -26.33
N ILE A 7 -0.09 -20.11 -26.44
CA ILE A 7 0.12 -19.21 -25.31
C ILE A 7 -1.18 -18.41 -25.10
N ASP A 8 -1.89 -18.69 -24.01
CA ASP A 8 -3.16 -18.00 -23.70
C ASP A 8 -2.96 -16.65 -22.98
N LEU A 9 -1.82 -16.45 -22.31
CA LEU A 9 -1.48 -15.21 -21.60
C LEU A 9 0.03 -15.02 -21.47
N VAL A 10 0.50 -13.80 -21.67
CA VAL A 10 1.89 -13.39 -21.40
C VAL A 10 1.90 -12.46 -20.19
N LEU A 11 2.81 -12.70 -19.25
CA LEU A 11 2.90 -11.90 -18.01
C LEU A 11 3.06 -10.40 -18.28
N SER A 12 3.87 -10.03 -19.29
CA SER A 12 4.05 -8.62 -19.66
C SER A 12 2.77 -7.94 -20.15
N ASP A 13 1.80 -8.70 -20.67
CA ASP A 13 0.52 -8.13 -21.10
C ASP A 13 -0.40 -7.97 -19.89
N LEU A 14 -0.43 -8.96 -19.00
CA LEU A 14 -1.11 -8.84 -17.71
C LEU A 14 -0.59 -7.63 -16.90
N GLU A 15 0.72 -7.41 -16.86
CA GLU A 15 1.33 -6.27 -16.14
C GLU A 15 0.91 -4.91 -16.71
N LYS A 16 0.60 -4.82 -18.01
CA LYS A 16 0.10 -3.59 -18.65
C LYS A 16 -1.37 -3.36 -18.32
N GLU A 17 -2.15 -4.41 -18.08
CA GLU A 17 -3.56 -4.34 -17.73
C GLU A 17 -3.79 -3.95 -16.26
N ILE A 18 -2.83 -4.24 -15.38
CA ILE A 18 -2.91 -3.91 -13.95
C ILE A 18 -2.79 -2.39 -13.76
N ARG A 19 -3.93 -1.75 -13.45
CA ARG A 19 -3.96 -0.33 -13.07
C ARG A 19 -3.33 -0.16 -11.68
N LYS A 20 -2.17 0.49 -11.63
CA LYS A 20 -1.52 0.85 -10.37
C LYS A 20 -2.21 2.07 -9.74
N PRO A 21 -2.47 2.08 -8.42
CA PRO A 21 -2.94 3.29 -7.75
C PRO A 21 -1.97 4.45 -7.96
N GLU A 22 -2.50 5.66 -7.98
CA GLU A 22 -1.67 6.84 -7.82
C GLU A 22 -1.01 6.82 -6.43
N PRO A 23 0.24 7.30 -6.30
CA PRO A 23 0.87 7.40 -4.99
C PRO A 23 0.04 8.27 -4.03
N PHE A 24 -0.11 7.82 -2.79
CA PHE A 24 -0.72 8.67 -1.76
C PHE A 24 0.35 9.59 -1.19
N THR A 25 0.22 10.89 -1.42
CA THR A 25 1.19 11.89 -1.00
C THR A 25 0.57 12.84 0.02
N VAL A 26 1.31 13.13 1.09
CA VAL A 26 0.89 14.06 2.14
C VAL A 26 1.96 15.12 2.36
N VAL A 27 1.50 16.35 2.57
CA VAL A 27 2.35 17.47 3.01
C VAL A 27 2.16 17.62 4.52
N LEU A 28 3.24 17.40 5.27
CA LEU A 28 3.36 17.63 6.71
C LEU A 28 3.64 19.11 7.00
N SER A 29 3.85 19.50 8.26
CA SER A 29 4.25 20.86 8.60
C SER A 29 5.54 21.27 7.88
N LYS A 30 5.76 22.59 7.79
CA LYS A 30 6.94 23.18 7.15
C LYS A 30 7.12 22.74 5.68
N ASN A 31 6.01 22.41 5.01
CA ASN A 31 5.97 21.99 3.61
C ASN A 31 6.79 20.72 3.31
N LYS A 32 6.99 19.84 4.30
CA LYS A 32 7.67 18.56 4.11
C LYS A 32 6.72 17.57 3.45
N ARG A 33 7.13 16.98 2.33
CA ARG A 33 6.35 15.95 1.62
C ARG A 33 6.80 14.54 2.01
N ILE A 34 5.82 13.66 2.20
CA ILE A 34 5.99 12.20 2.32
C ILE A 34 5.13 11.48 1.28
N THR A 35 5.60 10.34 0.79
CA THR A 35 4.85 9.51 -0.18
C THR A 35 4.77 8.07 0.30
N PHE A 36 3.56 7.54 0.34
CA PHE A 36 3.28 6.16 0.71
C PHE A 36 3.37 5.28 -0.53
N LYS A 37 4.09 4.16 -0.42
CA LYS A 37 4.14 3.08 -1.39
C LYS A 37 2.83 2.31 -1.35
N ASP A 38 2.43 1.80 -2.51
CA ASP A 38 1.31 0.86 -2.61
C ASP A 38 1.65 -0.47 -1.91
N PRO A 39 0.92 -0.88 -0.87
CA PRO A 39 1.12 -2.17 -0.21
C PRO A 39 0.85 -3.38 -1.11
N PHE A 40 0.15 -3.22 -2.23
CA PHE A 40 -0.01 -4.27 -3.23
C PHE A 40 1.10 -4.29 -4.28
N GLY A 41 2.00 -3.30 -4.24
CA GLY A 41 3.21 -3.24 -5.06
C GLY A 41 4.42 -3.99 -4.47
N PHE A 42 4.32 -4.54 -3.26
CA PHE A 42 5.38 -5.36 -2.67
C PHE A 42 5.55 -6.70 -3.40
N LYS A 43 6.74 -7.28 -3.33
CA LYS A 43 6.99 -8.59 -3.94
C LYS A 43 6.20 -9.68 -3.21
N LEU A 44 5.89 -10.75 -3.93
CA LEU A 44 5.21 -11.91 -3.35
C LEU A 44 5.96 -12.49 -2.14
N SER A 45 7.30 -12.44 -2.15
CA SER A 45 8.15 -12.86 -1.02
C SER A 45 7.95 -12.03 0.25
N GLU A 46 7.45 -10.80 0.13
CA GLU A 46 7.22 -9.86 1.23
C GLU A 46 5.76 -9.87 1.70
N ARG A 47 4.86 -10.47 0.89
CA ARG A 47 3.40 -10.42 1.08
C ARG A 47 2.97 -10.84 2.48
N GLN A 48 3.42 -12.01 2.95
CA GLN A 48 2.96 -12.55 4.23
C GLN A 48 3.27 -11.56 5.37
N ARG A 49 4.50 -11.06 5.41
CA ARG A 49 4.95 -10.10 6.42
C ARG A 49 4.15 -8.80 6.40
N ILE A 50 3.89 -8.25 5.21
CA ILE A 50 3.12 -7.00 5.07
C ILE A 50 1.66 -7.21 5.49
N MET A 51 1.06 -8.33 5.10
CA MET A 51 -0.31 -8.67 5.49
C MET A 51 -0.45 -8.91 6.99
N ASP A 52 0.51 -9.60 7.61
CA ASP A 52 0.53 -9.83 9.07
C ASP A 52 0.63 -8.51 9.84
N LEU A 53 1.52 -7.60 9.42
CA LEU A 53 1.64 -6.26 10.02
C LEU A 53 0.36 -5.45 9.83
N TYR A 54 -0.24 -5.50 8.65
CA TYR A 54 -1.49 -4.84 8.37
C TYR A 54 -2.63 -5.36 9.27
N GLU A 55 -2.83 -6.67 9.32
CA GLU A 55 -3.86 -7.27 10.17
C GLU A 55 -3.63 -7.02 11.66
N ALA A 56 -2.39 -7.14 12.13
CA ALA A 56 -2.04 -6.85 13.52
C ALA A 56 -2.29 -5.38 13.88
N SER A 57 -2.00 -4.44 12.98
CA SER A 57 -2.31 -3.02 13.18
C SER A 57 -3.82 -2.75 13.27
N GLN A 58 -4.64 -3.47 12.50
CA GLN A 58 -6.10 -3.34 12.55
C GLN A 58 -6.71 -3.92 13.84
N ARG A 59 -6.08 -4.96 14.40
CA ARG A 59 -6.51 -5.58 15.66
C ARG A 59 -6.00 -4.85 16.91
N GLY A 60 -5.02 -3.97 16.76
CA GLY A 60 -4.33 -3.32 17.88
C GLY A 60 -3.28 -4.21 18.55
N ASP A 61 -2.89 -5.31 17.90
CA ASP A 61 -1.89 -6.27 18.39
C ASP A 61 -0.44 -5.81 18.07
N ALA A 62 -0.29 -4.84 17.17
CA ALA A 62 0.98 -4.27 16.76
C ALA A 62 0.89 -2.74 16.61
N ASP A 63 2.04 -2.09 16.78
CA ASP A 63 2.19 -0.66 16.51
C ASP A 63 2.09 -0.42 15.00
N ASP A 64 1.18 0.44 14.57
CA ASP A 64 1.00 0.75 13.16
C ASP A 64 2.21 1.50 12.56
N LEU A 65 3.13 1.99 13.41
CA LEU A 65 4.43 2.47 13.00
C LEU A 65 5.29 1.40 12.30
N ASP A 66 5.14 0.13 12.65
CA ASP A 66 5.88 -0.95 11.99
C ASP A 66 5.39 -1.14 10.55
N LEU A 67 4.09 -1.03 10.31
CA LEU A 67 3.52 -1.00 8.97
C LEU A 67 3.99 0.25 8.21
N LEU A 68 3.94 1.42 8.85
CA LEU A 68 4.37 2.69 8.25
C LEU A 68 5.84 2.67 7.81
N LYS A 69 6.71 1.99 8.57
CA LYS A 69 8.13 1.82 8.22
C LYS A 69 8.32 1.06 6.91
N GLU A 70 7.42 0.14 6.58
CA GLU A 70 7.47 -0.61 5.32
C GLU A 70 6.92 0.20 4.15
N ILE A 71 5.77 0.84 4.35
CA ILE A 71 5.06 1.54 3.28
C ILE A 71 5.59 2.96 3.03
N LEU A 72 6.50 3.47 3.86
CA LEU A 72 7.26 4.70 3.60
C LEU A 72 8.68 4.38 3.13
N SER A 73 9.34 5.34 2.50
CA SER A 73 10.81 5.30 2.40
C SER A 73 11.42 5.62 3.78
N GLU A 74 12.65 5.19 4.04
CA GLU A 74 13.33 5.51 5.30
C GLU A 74 13.38 7.03 5.56
N ALA A 75 13.66 7.83 4.52
CA ALA A 75 13.67 9.28 4.61
C ALA A 75 12.29 9.87 4.95
N ASP A 76 11.21 9.34 4.36
CA ASP A 76 9.86 9.81 4.64
C ASP A 76 9.32 9.31 5.98
N PHE A 77 9.68 8.09 6.40
CA PHE A 77 9.41 7.59 7.74
C PHE A 77 10.08 8.45 8.80
N LYS A 78 11.33 8.87 8.57
CA LYS A 78 12.01 9.82 9.46
C LYS A 78 11.26 11.14 9.55
N LYS A 79 10.86 11.73 8.40
CA LYS A 79 10.07 12.98 8.40
C LYS A 79 8.76 12.81 9.18
N TYR A 80 8.10 11.66 9.03
CA TYR A 80 6.87 11.32 9.75
C TYR A 80 7.08 11.28 11.26
N ARG A 81 8.15 10.63 11.73
CA ARG A 81 8.49 10.54 13.15
C ARG A 81 8.92 11.90 13.73
N ASP A 82 9.73 12.65 12.99
CA ASP A 82 10.19 13.99 13.39
C ASP A 82 9.03 15.01 13.47
N GLU A 83 7.92 14.75 12.78
CA GLU A 83 6.72 15.60 12.80
C GLU A 83 5.96 15.49 14.12
N ASP A 84 6.12 14.37 14.84
CA ASP A 84 5.47 14.10 16.14
C ASP A 84 3.97 14.41 16.14
N LEU A 85 3.26 13.78 15.19
CA LEU A 85 1.84 14.01 14.97
C LEU A 85 1.02 13.66 16.23
N PRO A 86 0.01 14.48 16.60
CA PRO A 86 -0.96 14.08 17.60
C PRO A 86 -1.64 12.75 17.23
N ILE A 87 -1.89 11.88 18.21
CA ILE A 87 -2.48 10.54 18.01
C ILE A 87 -3.69 10.59 17.09
N ARG A 88 -4.62 11.52 17.33
CA ARG A 88 -5.84 11.68 16.51
C ARG A 88 -5.53 11.98 15.04
N THR A 89 -4.50 12.76 14.76
CA THR A 89 -4.09 13.11 13.39
C THR A 89 -3.43 11.91 12.72
N HIS A 90 -2.58 11.20 13.46
CA HIS A 90 -1.93 9.98 13.03
C HIS A 90 -2.97 8.91 12.64
N GLU A 91 -3.94 8.61 13.51
CA GLU A 91 -5.01 7.64 13.23
C GLU A 91 -5.83 8.02 11.99
N ALA A 92 -6.22 9.29 11.88
CA ALA A 92 -6.98 9.79 10.74
C ALA A 92 -6.20 9.68 9.43
N LEU A 93 -4.88 9.91 9.47
CA LEU A 93 -3.99 9.77 8.33
C LEU A 93 -3.83 8.30 7.94
N THR A 94 -3.48 7.41 8.87
CA THR A 94 -3.31 5.97 8.61
C THR A 94 -4.58 5.39 7.99
N LYS A 95 -5.76 5.70 8.54
CA LYS A 95 -7.06 5.26 7.98
C LYS A 95 -7.26 5.72 6.54
N ARG A 96 -6.88 6.96 6.21
CA ARG A 96 -7.06 7.52 4.86
C ARG A 96 -6.09 6.91 3.85
N VAL A 97 -4.86 6.63 4.26
CA VAL A 97 -3.86 5.93 3.45
C VAL A 97 -4.36 4.51 3.12
N MET A 98 -4.83 3.77 4.13
CA MET A 98 -5.35 2.41 3.92
C MET A 98 -6.58 2.40 3.01
N ALA A 99 -7.52 3.32 3.22
CA ALA A 99 -8.71 3.45 2.37
C ALA A 99 -8.37 3.77 0.91
N HIS A 100 -7.34 4.59 0.66
CA HIS A 100 -6.87 4.89 -0.70
C HIS A 100 -6.38 3.63 -1.43
N PHE A 101 -5.59 2.80 -0.75
CA PHE A 101 -5.07 1.57 -1.34
C PHE A 101 -6.15 0.49 -1.51
N GLN A 102 -7.05 0.33 -0.54
CA GLN A 102 -8.19 -0.59 -0.67
C GLN A 102 -9.13 -0.18 -1.81
N GLY A 103 -9.50 1.11 -1.89
CA GLY A 103 -10.40 1.60 -2.94
C GLY A 103 -9.79 1.50 -4.34
N SER A 104 -8.47 1.48 -4.45
CA SER A 104 -7.77 1.36 -5.73
C SER A 104 -7.69 -0.06 -6.28
N LEU A 105 -7.88 -1.08 -5.44
CA LEU A 105 -8.05 -2.46 -5.88
C LEU A 105 -9.46 -2.76 -6.40
N GLY A 106 -10.37 -1.77 -6.35
CA GLY A 106 -11.78 -1.94 -6.63
C GLY A 106 -12.51 -2.62 -5.47
N ASP A 107 -13.83 -2.42 -5.40
CA ASP A 107 -14.71 -3.24 -4.59
C ASP A 107 -14.58 -4.71 -5.05
N ALA A 108 -13.60 -5.46 -4.55
CA ALA A 108 -13.50 -6.91 -4.68
C ALA A 108 -14.62 -7.58 -3.84
N GLY A 109 -15.87 -7.18 -4.08
CA GLY A 109 -17.03 -7.51 -3.27
C GLY A 109 -18.34 -6.79 -3.61
N LYS A 110 -18.36 -5.74 -4.44
CA LYS A 110 -19.62 -5.22 -5.02
C LYS A 110 -19.74 -5.62 -6.48
N GLY A 111 -19.89 -6.92 -6.68
CA GLY A 111 -20.64 -7.41 -7.83
C GLY A 111 -22.07 -6.91 -7.69
N ASN A 112 -22.39 -5.79 -8.33
CA ASN A 112 -23.77 -5.54 -8.72
C ASN A 112 -24.03 -6.44 -9.95
N ALA A 113 -24.57 -7.61 -9.68
CA ALA A 113 -25.43 -8.32 -10.61
C ALA A 113 -26.59 -7.42 -11.07
#